data_AF-A0A7D7SP96-F1
#
_entry.id   AF-A0A7D7SP96-F1
#
_cell.length_a   1.000
_cell.length_b   1.000
_cell.length_c   1.000
_cell.angle_alpha   90.00
_cell.angle_beta   90.00
_cell.angle_gamma   90.00
#
_symmetry.space_group_name_H-M   'P 1'
#
loop_
_entity.id
_entity.type
_entity.pdbx_description
1 polymer ?
#
loop_
_entity_poly.entity_id
_entity_poly.type
_entity_poly.pdbx_seq_one_letter_code
_entity_poly.pdbx_strand_id
1 'polypeptide(L)'
;MNNQPCYVSASFGGLWLWSGLQPILTARNEALQLLADVGLPPEWQMPALAAASAWDVLLGVLLFSPWRQHRLLWAAQAATIAAYSLIVALWLPANWLHPFAPLVKNFPLLAVTICLAGAQQTSGPTRPENRPVSERSVS
;
A
#
# COMPACT_ATOMS: atom_id res chain seq x y z
N MET A 1 6.48 -4.86 21.86
CA MET A 1 6.08 -3.72 21.02
C MET A 1 7.03 -3.69 19.82
N ASN A 2 6.66 -4.33 18.70
CA ASN A 2 7.45 -4.20 17.48
C ASN A 2 7.20 -2.80 16.93
N ASN A 3 8.09 -1.86 17.28
CA ASN A 3 8.12 -0.55 16.66
C ASN A 3 8.48 -0.75 15.19
N GLN A 4 7.46 -0.80 14.33
CA GLN A 4 7.63 -0.55 12.91
C GLN A 4 8.49 0.72 12.75
N PRO A 5 9.61 0.68 12.00
CA PRO A 5 10.47 1.84 11.87
C PRO A 5 9.64 2.99 11.27
N CYS A 6 9.51 4.09 12.01
CA CYS A 6 8.63 5.21 11.66
C CYS A 6 8.87 5.72 10.22
N TYR A 7 10.11 5.58 9.76
CA TYR A 7 10.58 5.96 8.43
C TYR A 7 9.90 5.17 7.31
N VAL A 8 9.62 3.86 7.50
CA VAL A 8 8.98 3.03 6.46
C VAL A 8 7.55 3.50 6.21
N SER A 9 6.78 3.69 7.29
CA SER A 9 5.41 4.23 7.17
C SER A 9 5.39 5.64 6.60
N ALA A 10 6.36 6.49 6.96
CA ALA A 10 6.48 7.84 6.42
C ALA A 10 6.84 7.84 4.92
N SER A 11 7.77 6.98 4.48
CA SER A 11 8.13 6.85 3.06
C SER A 11 6.96 6.35 2.22
N PHE A 12 6.25 5.32 2.67
CA PHE A 12 5.03 4.86 1.98
C PHE A 12 3.93 5.92 2.02
N GLY A 13 3.76 6.62 3.15
CA GLY A 13 2.76 7.68 3.28
C GLY A 13 3.00 8.81 2.29
N GLY A 14 4.25 9.27 2.17
CA GLY A 14 4.66 10.26 1.18
C GLY A 14 4.45 9.77 -0.26
N LEU A 15 4.77 8.51 -0.55
CA LEU A 15 4.56 7.90 -1.87
C LEU A 15 3.08 7.88 -2.25
N TRP A 16 2.20 7.43 -1.35
CA TRP A 16 0.76 7.40 -1.56
C TRP A 16 0.15 8.81 -1.72
N LEU A 17 0.58 9.77 -0.91
CA LEU A 17 0.14 11.17 -1.06
C LEU A 17 0.56 11.74 -2.42
N TRP A 18 1.81 11.52 -2.82
CA TRP A 18 2.29 11.99 -4.13
C TRP A 18 1.55 11.31 -5.28
N SER A 19 1.32 9.99 -5.19
CA SER A 19 0.56 9.21 -6.18
C SER A 19 -0.85 9.75 -6.39
N GLY A 20 -1.55 10.15 -5.32
CA GLY A 20 -2.89 10.74 -5.43
C GLY A 20 -2.90 12.20 -5.86
N LEU A 21 -1.86 12.99 -5.51
CA LEU A 21 -1.81 14.42 -5.86
C LEU A 21 -1.31 14.66 -7.29
N GLN A 22 -0.30 13.93 -7.75
CA GLN A 22 0.34 14.14 -9.06
C GLN A 22 -0.67 14.11 -10.23
N PRO A 23 -1.60 13.14 -10.33
CA PRO A 23 -2.55 13.08 -11.44
C PRO A 23 -3.50 14.27 -11.45
N ILE A 24 -3.81 14.85 -10.28
CA ILE A 24 -4.71 16.00 -10.18
C ILE A 24 -3.98 17.29 -10.53
N LEU A 25 -2.73 17.44 -10.09
CA LEU A 25 -1.98 18.70 -10.14
C LEU A 25 -1.16 18.87 -11.42
N THR A 26 -0.52 17.82 -11.93
CA THR A 26 0.49 17.95 -13.00
C THR A 26 0.23 17.06 -14.20
N ALA A 27 -0.42 15.90 -14.03
CA ALA A 27 -0.53 14.87 -15.06
C ALA A 27 -1.97 14.48 -15.41
N ARG A 28 -2.93 15.41 -15.28
CA ARG A 28 -4.37 15.09 -15.45
C ARG A 28 -4.69 14.54 -16.84
N ASN A 29 -4.19 15.17 -17.89
CA ASN A 29 -4.46 14.75 -19.27
C ASN A 29 -3.84 13.38 -19.58
N GLU A 30 -2.63 13.12 -19.09
CA GLU A 30 -1.94 11.84 -19.25
C GLU A 30 -2.68 10.73 -18.49
N ALA A 31 -3.15 11.00 -17.27
CA ALA A 31 -3.92 10.05 -16.49
C ALA A 31 -5.29 9.73 -17.12
N LEU A 32 -5.97 10.72 -17.71
CA LEU A 32 -7.21 10.51 -18.46
C LEU A 32 -6.96 9.73 -19.76
N GLN A 33 -5.87 10.00 -20.48
CA GLN A 33 -5.48 9.22 -21.66
C GLN A 33 -5.20 7.76 -21.30
N LEU A 34 -4.50 7.49 -20.20
CA LEU A 34 -4.31 6.12 -19.71
C LEU A 34 -5.63 5.42 -19.40
N LEU A 35 -6.61 6.12 -18.81
CA LEU A 35 -7.95 5.55 -18.57
C LEU A 35 -8.70 5.30 -19.89
N ALA A 36 -8.54 6.17 -20.89
CA ALA A 36 -9.08 5.96 -22.22
C ALA A 36 -8.44 4.74 -22.91
N ASP A 37 -7.13 4.54 -22.76
CA ASP A 37 -6.39 3.38 -23.28
C ASP A 37 -6.82 2.07 -22.59
N VAL A 38 -7.22 2.14 -21.31
CA VAL A 38 -7.87 1.05 -20.56
C VAL A 38 -9.36 0.90 -20.94
N GLY A 39 -9.84 1.58 -21.98
CA GLY A 39 -11.19 1.41 -22.52
C GLY A 39 -12.30 1.98 -21.63
N LEU A 40 -11.99 2.85 -20.66
CA LEU A 40 -13.03 3.50 -19.86
C LEU A 40 -13.78 4.56 -20.69
N PRO A 41 -15.13 4.59 -20.65
CA PRO A 41 -15.90 5.63 -21.31
C PRO A 41 -15.57 7.03 -20.75
N PRO A 42 -15.62 8.10 -21.57
CA PRO A 42 -15.25 9.46 -21.17
C PRO A 42 -15.96 9.95 -19.91
N GLU A 43 -17.24 9.60 -19.74
CA GLU A 43 -18.04 9.95 -18.56
C GLU A 43 -17.54 9.32 -17.24
N TRP A 44 -16.83 8.19 -17.33
CA TRP A 44 -16.31 7.45 -16.17
C TRP A 44 -14.83 7.72 -15.89
N GLN A 45 -14.09 8.29 -16.84
CA GLN A 45 -12.65 8.59 -16.67
C GLN A 45 -12.40 9.56 -15.51
N MET A 46 -13.15 10.66 -15.45
CA MET A 46 -12.96 11.67 -14.41
C MET A 46 -13.37 11.17 -13.00
N PRO A 47 -14.54 10.50 -12.82
CA PRO A 47 -14.90 9.86 -11.55
C PRO A 47 -13.90 8.78 -11.13
N ALA A 48 -13.42 7.94 -12.06
CA ALA A 48 -12.46 6.89 -11.75
C ALA A 48 -11.11 7.47 -11.31
N LEU A 49 -10.63 8.51 -12.00
CA LEU A 49 -9.41 9.22 -11.62
C LEU A 49 -9.53 9.87 -10.24
N ALA A 50 -10.65 10.53 -9.98
CA ALA A 50 -10.91 11.16 -8.69
C ALA A 50 -11.00 10.12 -7.55
N ALA A 51 -11.68 9.00 -7.79
CA ALA A 51 -11.79 7.90 -6.82
C ALA A 51 -10.43 7.27 -6.52
N ALA A 52 -9.62 6.99 -7.56
CA ALA A 52 -8.27 6.46 -7.41
C ALA A 52 -7.36 7.44 -6.64
N SER A 53 -7.39 8.72 -7.01
CA SER A 53 -6.59 9.75 -6.35
C SER A 53 -7.00 9.94 -4.88
N ALA A 54 -8.31 9.94 -4.59
CA ALA A 54 -8.82 10.03 -3.22
C ALA A 54 -8.44 8.80 -2.39
N TRP A 55 -8.48 7.61 -2.99
CA TRP A 55 -8.06 6.36 -2.34
C TRP A 55 -6.57 6.38 -1.96
N ASP A 56 -5.71 6.81 -2.88
CA ASP A 56 -4.27 6.94 -2.64
C ASP A 56 -3.97 7.94 -1.52
N VAL A 57 -4.61 9.12 -1.54
CA VAL A 57 -4.48 10.11 -0.47
C VAL A 57 -4.93 9.54 0.87
N LEU A 58 -6.06 8.82 0.90
CA LEU A 58 -6.59 8.20 2.11
C LEU A 58 -5.58 7.18 2.68
N LEU A 59 -5.02 6.30 1.85
CA LEU A 59 -3.99 5.34 2.27
C LEU A 59 -2.75 6.04 2.83
N GLY A 60 -2.34 7.15 2.21
CA GLY A 60 -1.23 7.99 2.67
C GLY A 60 -1.50 8.60 4.05
N VAL A 61 -2.66 9.23 4.24
CA VAL A 61 -3.07 9.85 5.51
C VAL A 61 -3.20 8.81 6.64
N LEU A 62 -3.74 7.63 6.32
CA LEU A 62 -3.90 6.55 7.30
C LEU A 62 -2.54 5.98 7.78
N LEU A 63 -1.48 6.08 6.98
CA LEU A 63 -0.12 5.71 7.39
C LEU A 63 0.53 6.70 8.37
N PHE A 64 0.12 7.97 8.36
CA PHE A 64 0.52 8.97 9.36
C PHE A 64 -0.29 8.85 10.67
N SER A 65 -1.36 8.07 10.65
CA SER A 65 -2.25 7.85 11.79
C SER A 65 -1.83 6.61 12.61
N PRO A 66 -2.31 6.43 13.86
CA PRO A 66 -2.09 5.21 14.64
C PRO A 66 -2.57 3.93 13.93
N TRP A 67 -3.45 4.10 12.92
CA TRP A 67 -3.92 3.06 12.00
C TRP A 67 -2.79 2.35 11.23
N ARG A 68 -1.57 2.90 11.18
CA ARG A 68 -0.40 2.22 10.59
C ARG A 68 -0.07 0.85 11.19
N GLN A 69 -0.53 0.56 12.41
CA GLN A 69 -0.33 -0.74 13.04
C GLN A 69 -1.41 -1.76 12.67
N HIS A 70 -2.48 -1.35 11.99
CA HIS A 70 -3.55 -2.24 11.56
C HIS A 70 -3.16 -3.04 10.32
N ARG A 71 -3.24 -4.36 10.44
CA ARG A 71 -3.01 -5.33 9.35
C ARG A 71 -3.84 -5.05 8.09
N LEU A 72 -5.06 -4.52 8.26
CA LEU A 72 -5.97 -4.23 7.15
C LEU A 72 -5.45 -3.10 6.26
N LEU A 73 -4.73 -2.13 6.81
CA LEU A 73 -4.16 -1.03 6.04
C LEU A 73 -3.06 -1.54 5.08
N TRP A 74 -2.18 -2.41 5.58
CA TRP A 74 -1.14 -3.04 4.78
C TRP A 74 -1.71 -4.01 3.74
N ALA A 75 -2.76 -4.76 4.10
CA ALA A 75 -3.47 -5.62 3.14
C ALA A 75 -4.16 -4.79 2.04
N ALA A 76 -4.78 -3.66 2.38
CA ALA A 76 -5.39 -2.75 1.42
C ALA A 76 -4.33 -2.18 0.46
N GLN A 77 -3.16 -1.76 0.96
CA GLN A 77 -2.05 -1.32 0.11
C GLN A 77 -1.58 -2.41 -0.85
N ALA A 78 -1.38 -3.64 -0.35
CA ALA A 78 -1.00 -4.77 -1.19
C ALA A 78 -2.05 -5.06 -2.26
N ALA A 79 -3.34 -5.01 -1.90
CA ALA A 79 -4.46 -5.21 -2.81
C ALA A 79 -4.51 -4.10 -3.88
N THR A 80 -4.30 -2.83 -3.50
CA THR A 80 -4.24 -1.71 -4.44
C THR A 80 -3.06 -1.87 -5.41
N ILE A 81 -1.87 -2.23 -4.89
CA ILE A 81 -0.68 -2.50 -5.72
C ILE A 81 -0.95 -3.63 -6.72
N ALA A 82 -1.55 -4.74 -6.26
CA ALA A 82 -1.88 -5.87 -7.10
C ALA A 82 -2.95 -5.53 -8.16
N ALA A 83 -4.01 -4.82 -7.76
CA ALA A 83 -5.10 -4.44 -8.65
C ALA A 83 -4.62 -3.54 -9.79
N TYR A 84 -3.86 -2.48 -9.49
CA TYR A 84 -3.35 -1.61 -10.55
C TYR A 84 -2.32 -2.34 -11.42
N SER A 85 -1.46 -3.18 -10.82
CA SER A 85 -0.48 -3.95 -11.58
C SER A 85 -1.17 -4.91 -12.55
N LEU A 86 -2.29 -5.51 -12.15
CA LEU A 86 -3.10 -6.37 -13.00
C LEU A 86 -3.81 -5.58 -14.12
N ILE A 87 -4.39 -4.42 -13.80
CA ILE A 87 -5.02 -3.53 -14.79
C ILE A 87 -4.00 -3.13 -15.86
N VAL A 88 -2.83 -2.65 -15.45
CA VAL A 88 -1.74 -2.29 -16.38
C VAL A 88 -1.25 -3.50 -17.15
N ALA A 89 -1.10 -4.67 -16.51
CA ALA A 89 -0.63 -5.87 -17.19
C ALA A 89 -1.61 -6.40 -18.25
N LEU A 90 -2.92 -6.25 -18.03
CA LEU A 90 -3.97 -6.72 -18.94
C LEU A 90 -4.27 -5.73 -20.07
N TRP A 91 -4.24 -4.42 -19.79
CA TRP A 91 -4.71 -3.39 -20.72
C TRP A 91 -3.57 -2.59 -21.38
N LEU A 92 -2.37 -2.56 -20.80
CA LEU A 92 -1.19 -1.91 -21.37
C LEU A 92 -0.02 -2.91 -21.52
N PRO A 93 -0.13 -3.91 -22.41
CA PRO A 93 0.96 -4.87 -22.68
C PRO A 93 2.22 -4.18 -23.21
N ALA A 94 2.11 -2.99 -23.82
CA ALA A 94 3.26 -2.17 -24.22
C ALA A 94 4.15 -1.75 -23.03
N ASN A 95 3.61 -1.71 -21.80
CA ASN A 95 4.35 -1.37 -20.59
C ASN A 95 5.22 -2.53 -20.05
N TRP A 96 5.10 -3.74 -20.63
CA TRP A 96 5.99 -4.87 -20.35
C TRP A 96 7.40 -4.65 -20.93
N LEU A 97 7.49 -3.97 -22.07
CA LEU A 97 8.75 -3.72 -22.81
C LEU A 97 9.26 -2.28 -22.66
N HIS A 98 8.61 -1.45 -21.83
CA HIS A 98 9.09 -0.10 -21.59
C HIS A 98 10.43 -0.13 -20.81
N PRO A 99 11.48 0.59 -21.25
CA PRO A 99 12.84 0.48 -20.70
C PRO A 99 12.97 0.80 -19.20
N PHE A 100 11.95 1.41 -18.60
CA PHE A 100 11.88 1.75 -17.18
C PHE A 100 11.20 0.70 -16.29
N ALA A 101 10.65 -0.37 -16.88
CA ALA A 101 10.04 -1.54 -16.23
C ALA A 101 9.22 -1.20 -14.95
N PRO A 102 8.19 -0.33 -15.05
CA PRO A 102 7.42 0.13 -13.90
C PRO A 102 6.76 -1.02 -13.12
N LEU A 103 6.33 -2.08 -13.82
CA LEU A 103 5.75 -3.28 -13.20
C LEU A 103 6.77 -4.09 -12.38
N VAL A 104 8.02 -4.21 -12.83
CA VAL A 104 9.07 -4.96 -12.13
C VAL A 104 9.42 -4.28 -10.80
N LYS A 105 9.32 -2.93 -10.74
CA LYS A 105 9.56 -2.15 -9.52
C LYS A 105 8.49 -2.33 -8.44
N ASN A 106 7.31 -2.85 -8.79
CA ASN A 106 6.23 -3.08 -7.83
C ASN A 106 6.35 -4.40 -7.06
N PHE A 107 7.09 -5.37 -7.60
CA PHE A 107 7.30 -6.65 -6.92
C PHE A 107 8.03 -6.49 -5.57
N PRO A 108 9.10 -5.67 -5.45
CA PRO A 108 9.72 -5.37 -4.16
C PRO A 108 8.77 -4.68 -3.18
N LEU A 109 7.97 -3.71 -3.66
CA LEU A 109 6.95 -3.02 -2.85
C LEU A 109 5.92 -4.03 -2.34
N LEU A 110 5.38 -4.88 -3.21
CA LEU A 110 4.43 -5.93 -2.85
C LEU A 110 5.04 -6.91 -1.82
N ALA A 111 6.27 -7.36 -2.03
CA ALA A 111 6.97 -8.27 -1.14
C ALA A 111 7.19 -7.67 0.25
N VAL A 112 7.56 -6.39 0.35
CA VAL A 112 7.70 -5.67 1.61
C VAL A 112 6.35 -5.55 2.32
N THR A 113 5.29 -5.19 1.60
CA THR A 113 3.95 -5.03 2.18
C THR A 113 3.41 -6.35 2.74
N ILE A 114 3.63 -7.47 2.03
CA ILE A 114 3.26 -8.83 2.48
C ILE A 114 4.09 -9.26 3.69
N CYS A 115 5.41 -9.02 3.67
CA CYS A 115 6.30 -9.35 4.78
C CYS A 115 5.89 -8.60 6.07
N LEU A 116 5.58 -7.31 5.96
CA LEU A 116 5.09 -6.52 7.09
C LEU A 116 3.72 -6.99 7.57
N ALA A 117 2.79 -7.32 6.67
CA ALA A 117 1.50 -7.91 7.04
C ALA A 117 1.65 -9.27 7.76
N GLY A 118 2.65 -10.07 7.39
CA GLY A 118 3.04 -11.31 8.08
C GLY A 118 3.67 -11.07 9.44
N ALA A 119 4.58 -10.09 9.55
CA ALA A 119 5.24 -9.72 10.81
C ALA A 119 4.28 -9.14 11.87
N GLN A 120 3.14 -8.59 11.45
CA GLN A 120 2.06 -8.15 12.35
C GLN A 120 1.23 -9.32 12.90
N GLN A 121 1.25 -10.50 12.26
CA GLN A 121 0.52 -11.69 12.72
C GLN A 121 1.22 -12.41 13.88
N THR A 122 2.54 -12.28 14.01
CA THR A 122 3.31 -12.87 15.13
C THR A 122 3.15 -12.09 16.44
N SER A 123 2.51 -10.93 16.41
CA SER A 123 2.11 -10.18 17.62
C SER A 123 0.79 -10.70 18.19
N GLY A 124 0.69 -12.01 18.40
CA GLY A 124 -0.34 -12.64 19.24
C GLY A 124 -0.06 -12.38 20.73
N PRO A 125 -1.07 -12.51 21.61
CA PRO A 125 -1.01 -12.01 22.98
C PRO A 125 0.16 -12.64 23.73
N THR A 126 0.90 -11.79 24.44
CA THR A 126 1.99 -12.14 25.35
C THR A 126 1.67 -13.43 26.11
N ARG A 127 2.43 -14.49 25.80
CA ARG A 127 2.47 -15.71 26.61
C ARG A 127 2.75 -15.27 28.06
N PRO A 128 1.93 -15.66 29.05
CA PRO A 128 2.17 -15.25 30.41
C PRO A 128 3.55 -15.72 30.84
N GLU A 129 4.33 -14.77 31.37
CA GLU A 129 5.60 -14.97 32.04
C GLU A 129 5.49 -16.17 32.99
N ASN A 130 6.06 -17.32 32.59
CA ASN A 130 6.21 -18.45 33.48
C ASN A 130 7.31 -18.11 34.50
N ARG A 131 6.94 -17.39 35.57
CA ARG A 131 7.80 -17.29 36.74
C ARG A 131 8.05 -18.69 37.28
N PRO A 132 9.31 -19.10 37.48
CA PRO A 132 9.62 -20.41 38.06
C PRO A 132 9.00 -20.49 39.45
N VAL A 133 8.36 -21.64 39.73
CA VAL A 133 7.62 -21.93 40.98
C VAL A 133 8.54 -21.92 42.23
N SER A 134 9.86 -21.82 42.05
CA SER A 134 10.85 -21.88 43.13
C SER A 134 10.85 -20.70 44.11
N GLU A 135 10.15 -19.60 43.82
CA GLU A 135 10.02 -18.46 44.75
C GLU A 135 8.85 -18.60 45.74
N ARG A 136 8.03 -19.65 45.63
CA ARG A 136 6.80 -19.78 46.44
C ARG A 136 6.96 -20.56 47.75
N SER A 137 8.17 -21.04 48.07
CA SER A 137 8.41 -21.94 49.21
C SER A 137 9.38 -21.42 50.27
N VAL A 138 9.51 -20.10 50.42
CA VAL A 138 10.24 -19.51 51.56
C VAL A 138 9.37 -18.44 52.19
N SER A 139 8.45 -18.87 53.04
CA SER A 139 7.70 -18.05 54.00
C SER A 139 7.50 -18.87 55.26
#